data_AF-A0A533UL90-F1
#
_entry.id   AF-A0A533UL90-F1
#
_cell.length_a   1.000
_cell.length_b   1.000
_cell.length_c   1.000
_cell.angle_alpha   90.00
_cell.angle_beta   90.00
_cell.angle_gamma   90.00
#
_symmetry.space_group_name_H-M   'P 1'
#
loop_
_entity.id
_entity.type
_entity.pdbx_description
1 polymer ?
#
loop_
_entity_poly.entity_id
_entity_poly.type
_entity_poly.pdbx_seq_one_letter_code
_entity_poly.pdbx_strand_id
1 'polypeptide(L)' 'MLENPSFELVAEFAPTGDQPQAIELLVNGVRKKKIQTLLGVTGSGKTFAVANVIQRTGKNALVIS' A
#
# COMPACT_ATOMS: atom_id res chain seq x y z
N MET A 1 22.84 1.22 15.97
CA MET A 1 21.52 1.72 15.53
C MET A 1 21.07 0.78 14.43
N LEU A 2 19.96 0.06 14.60
CA LEU A 2 19.40 -0.73 13.51
C LEU A 2 18.78 0.28 12.54
N GLU A 3 19.34 0.39 11.33
CA GLU A 3 18.70 1.12 10.24
C GLU A 3 17.33 0.49 10.04
N ASN A 4 16.25 1.26 10.16
CA ASN A 4 14.96 0.81 9.65
C ASN A 4 15.09 0.88 8.13
N PRO A 5 15.16 -0.23 7.38
CA PRO A 5 15.20 -0.15 5.93
C PRO A 5 13.88 0.49 5.48
N SER A 6 13.95 1.67 4.90
CA SER A 6 12.82 2.25 4.19
C SER A 6 12.52 1.32 3.03
N PHE A 7 11.30 0.77 2.97
CA PHE A 7 10.86 0.00 1.81
C PHE A 7 10.94 0.87 0.55
N GLU A 8 11.59 0.36 -0.49
CA GLU A 8 11.70 1.00 -1.80
C GLU A 8 10.90 0.21 -2.84
N LEU A 9 9.86 0.83 -3.39
CA LEU A 9 9.00 0.30 -4.42
C LEU A 9 9.54 0.74 -5.78
N VAL A 10 10.13 -0.21 -6.49
CA VAL A 10 10.56 -0.03 -7.88
C VAL A 10 9.43 -0.44 -8.82
N ALA A 11 9.00 0.49 -9.67
CA ALA A 11 8.01 0.23 -10.70
C ALA A 11 8.22 1.17 -11.90
N GLU A 12 7.96 0.67 -13.11
CA GLU A 12 8.04 1.46 -14.36
C GLU A 12 6.84 2.39 -14.56
N PHE A 13 5.83 2.28 -13.69
CA PHE A 13 4.57 3.01 -13.80
C PHE A 13 4.18 3.62 -12.45
N ALA A 14 3.49 4.75 -12.50
CA ALA A 14 2.92 5.43 -11.35
C ALA A 14 1.49 4.94 -11.07
N PRO A 15 0.95 5.14 -9.85
CA PRO A 15 -0.46 4.91 -9.57
C PRO A 15 -1.36 5.73 -10.51
N THR A 16 -2.36 5.11 -11.09
CA THR A 16 -3.30 5.75 -12.03
C THR A 16 -4.77 5.45 -11.67
N GLY A 17 -5.71 6.16 -12.32
CA GLY A 17 -7.14 6.01 -12.03
C GLY A 17 -7.45 6.29 -10.57
N ASP A 18 -8.19 5.39 -9.92
CA ASP A 18 -8.57 5.51 -8.50
C ASP A 18 -7.49 5.05 -7.52
N GLN A 19 -6.37 4.49 -8.01
CA GLN A 19 -5.31 3.98 -7.15
C GLN A 19 -4.72 5.05 -6.21
N PRO A 20 -4.39 6.28 -6.65
CA PRO A 20 -3.82 7.29 -5.76
C PRO A 20 -4.68 7.55 -4.52
N GLN A 21 -6.00 7.69 -4.73
CA GLN A 21 -6.96 7.92 -3.65
C GLN A 21 -7.09 6.69 -2.73
N ALA A 22 -7.18 5.49 -3.30
CA ALA A 22 -7.26 4.26 -2.52
C ALA A 22 -6.00 4.06 -1.65
N ILE A 23 -4.82 4.30 -2.21
CA ILE A 23 -3.54 4.22 -1.49
C ILE A 23 -3.54 5.25 -0.34
N GLU A 24 -3.93 6.49 -0.59
CA GLU A 24 -3.96 7.53 0.45
C GLU A 24 -4.90 7.18 1.60
N LEU A 25 -6.12 6.71 1.30
CA LEU A 25 -7.08 6.29 2.32
C LEU A 25 -6.54 5.12 3.16
N LEU A 26 -5.92 4.13 2.52
CA LEU A 26 -5.33 2.99 3.21
C LEU A 26 -4.15 3.41 4.10
N VAL A 27 -3.23 4.24 3.59
CA VAL A 27 -2.08 4.78 4.35
C VAL A 27 -2.56 5.52 5.60
N ASN A 28 -3.55 6.40 5.44
CA ASN A 28 -4.13 7.14 6.56
C ASN A 28 -4.81 6.22 7.56
N GLY A 29 -5.49 5.19 7.08
CA GLY A 29 -6.16 4.23 7.94
C GLY A 29 -5.22 3.27 8.66
N VAL A 30 -4.02 2.96 8.15
CA VAL A 30 -3.02 2.13 8.85
C VAL A 30 -2.61 2.73 10.21
N ARG A 31 -2.81 4.03 10.40
CA ARG A 31 -2.57 4.75 11.67
C ARG A 31 -3.82 4.90 12.55
N LYS A 32 -5.02 4.80 11.96
CA LYS A 32 -6.30 5.19 12.61
C LYS A 32 -7.28 4.03 12.81
N LYS A 33 -7.12 2.95 12.04
CA LYS A 33 -8.07 1.83 11.96
C LYS A 33 -7.33 0.52 12.22
N LYS A 34 -7.99 -0.41 12.93
CA LYS A 34 -7.50 -1.78 13.12
C LYS A 34 -7.74 -2.66 11.89
N ILE A 35 -8.86 -2.44 11.19
CA ILE A 35 -9.31 -3.24 10.05
C ILE A 35 -9.73 -2.29 8.93
N GLN A 36 -9.35 -2.62 7.69
CA GLN A 36 -9.70 -1.88 6.48
C GLN A 36 -9.89 -2.84 5.32
N THR A 37 -10.72 -2.46 4.34
CA THR A 37 -10.99 -3.26 3.14
C THR A 37 -10.64 -2.45 1.91
N LEU A 38 -9.84 -3.03 1.00
CA LEU A 38 -9.62 -2.52 -0.34
C LEU A 38 -10.57 -3.24 -1.30
N LEU A 39 -11.69 -2.60 -1.64
CA LEU A 39 -12.60 -3.11 -2.65
C LEU A 39 -12.08 -2.69 -4.04
N GLY A 40 -11.70 -3.66 -4.87
CA GLY A 40 -11.21 -3.40 -6.21
C GLY A 40 -11.53 -4.53 -7.17
N VAL A 41 -11.90 -4.17 -8.40
CA VAL A 41 -12.21 -5.11 -9.48
C VAL A 41 -10.97 -5.93 -9.89
N THR A 42 -11.18 -7.00 -10.64
CA THR A 42 -10.07 -7.79 -11.22
C THR A 42 -9.29 -6.92 -12.21
N GLY A 43 -7.96 -7.03 -12.21
CA GLY A 43 -7.09 -6.23 -13.09
C GLY A 43 -6.79 -4.81 -12.63
N SER A 44 -7.39 -4.31 -11.53
CA SER A 44 -7.19 -2.92 -11.07
C SER A 44 -5.82 -2.62 -10.42
N GLY A 45 -4.93 -3.61 -10.35
CA GLY A 45 -3.60 -3.43 -9.73
C GLY A 45 -3.60 -3.41 -8.20
N LYS A 46 -4.48 -4.18 -7.53
CA LYS A 46 -4.56 -4.24 -6.05
C LYS A 46 -3.22 -4.51 -5.37
N THR A 47 -2.39 -5.39 -5.93
CA THR A 47 -1.04 -5.69 -5.42
C THR A 47 -0.16 -4.43 -5.42
N PHE A 48 -0.19 -3.67 -6.51
CA PHE A 48 0.58 -2.43 -6.63
C PHE A 48 0.10 -1.34 -5.66
N ALA A 49 -1.22 -1.23 -5.45
CA ALA A 49 -1.78 -0.36 -4.43
C ALA A 49 -1.30 -0.74 -3.02
N VAL A 50 -1.35 -2.02 -2.65
CA VAL A 50 -0.86 -2.51 -1.33
C VAL A 50 0.65 -2.29 -1.18
N ALA A 51 1.45 -2.50 -2.22
CA ALA A 51 2.89 -2.24 -2.20
C ALA A 51 3.20 -0.76 -1.91
N ASN A 52 2.46 0.16 -2.54
CA ASN A 52 2.56 1.60 -2.25
C ASN A 52 2.21 1.92 -0.79
N VAL A 53 1.20 1.25 -0.22
CA VAL A 53 0.83 1.41 1.20
C VAL A 53 1.96 0.95 2.11
N ILE A 54 2.58 -0.21 1.83
CA ILE A 54 3.71 -0.74 2.60
C ILE A 54 4.89 0.23 2.55
N GLN A 55 5.28 0.69 1.36
CA GLN A 55 6.33 1.71 1.20
C GLN A 55 6.05 2.97 2.03
N ARG A 56 4.86 3.57 1.87
CA ARG A 56 4.52 4.85 2.53
C ARG A 56 4.34 4.73 4.04
N THR A 57 4.03 3.54 4.55
CA THR A 57 3.82 3.32 5.99
C THR A 57 5.07 2.83 6.69
N GLY A 58 6.03 2.24 5.99
CA GLY A 58 7.26 1.69 6.58
C GLY A 58 7.00 0.52 7.52
N LYS A 59 5.83 -0.11 7.47
CA LYS A 59 5.45 -1.20 8.38
C LYS A 59 5.77 -2.56 7.75
N ASN A 60 6.39 -3.44 8.54
CA ASN A 60 6.49 -4.86 8.18
C ASN A 60 5.10 -5.44 7.95
N ALA A 61 4.94 -6.22 6.88
CA ALA A 61 3.67 -6.75 6.45
C ALA A 61 3.75 -8.27 6.23
N LEU A 62 2.65 -8.97 6.53
CA LEU A 62 2.41 -10.36 6.18
C LEU A 62 1.27 -10.41 5.17
N VAL A 63 1.50 -11.02 4.01
CA VAL A 63 0.47 -11.28 3.00
C VAL A 63 0.08 -12.75 3.08
N ILE A 64 -1.22 -13.01 3.20
CA ILE A 64 -1.79 -14.36 3.26
C ILE A 64 -2.61 -14.55 1.97
N SER A 65 -2.45 -15.69 1.30
CA SER A 65 -3.07 -16.02 0.01
C SER A 65 -3.78 -17.37 0.06
#